data_AF-A0A9W6UE98-F1
#
_entry.id   AF-A0A9W6UE98-F1
#
_cell.length_a   1.000
_cell.length_b   1.000
_cell.length_c   1.000
_cell.angle_alpha   90.00
_cell.angle_beta   90.00
_cell.angle_gamma   90.00
#
_symmetry.space_group_name_H-M   'P 1'
#
loop_
_entity.id
_entity.type
_entity.pdbx_description
1 polymer ?
#
loop_
_entity_poly.entity_id
_entity_poly.type
_entity_poly.pdbx_seq_one_letter_code
_entity_poly.pdbx_strand_id
1 'polypeptide(L)'
;MHNSLGKIYITLNKDPQQFLNNNKFYDSMVLGQFCKGVDPYLAYLAYRRGGSACDDDLIRVATENGLFKDLARYLVERQDLELWGKVLMKQEDAEEEDHSRRALIDQVVQTALPESTKPSEVSTTVHAFMNAELSNELADQKVNCVGVNRCFAFF
;
A
#
# COMPACT_ATOMS: atom_id res chain seq x y z
N MET A 1 -17.08 12.92 -18.94
CA MET A 1 -16.59 14.32 -18.97
C MET A 1 -15.40 14.54 -18.03
N HIS A 2 -15.49 14.21 -16.74
CA HIS A 2 -14.40 14.43 -15.76
C HIS A 2 -13.07 13.72 -16.08
N ASN A 3 -13.08 12.53 -16.71
CA ASN A 3 -11.84 11.84 -17.08
C ASN A 3 -11.02 12.67 -18.08
N SER A 4 -11.67 13.32 -19.04
CA SER A 4 -11.03 14.20 -20.03
C SER A 4 -10.40 15.42 -19.35
N LEU A 5 -11.11 16.01 -18.38
CA LEU A 5 -10.56 17.08 -17.53
C LEU A 5 -9.34 16.61 -16.74
N GLY A 6 -9.40 15.44 -16.09
CA GLY A 6 -8.27 14.87 -15.34
C GLY A 6 -7.04 14.67 -16.23
N LYS A 7 -7.21 14.09 -17.43
CA LYS A 7 -6.12 13.94 -18.41
C LYS A 7 -5.51 15.28 -18.82
N ILE A 8 -6.32 16.32 -19.01
CA ILE A 8 -5.85 17.68 -19.32
C ILE A 8 -5.06 18.27 -18.14
N TYR A 9 -5.54 18.15 -16.90
CA TYR A 9 -4.84 18.65 -15.70
C TYR A 9 -3.48 17.98 -15.51
N ILE A 10 -3.40 16.66 -15.73
CA ILE A 10 -2.14 15.88 -15.70
C ILE A 10 -1.21 16.32 -16.83
N THR A 11 -1.70 16.39 -18.08
CA THR A 11 -0.89 16.78 -19.25
C THR A 11 -0.36 18.22 -19.15
N LEU A 12 -1.13 19.13 -18.55
CA LEU A 12 -0.72 20.52 -18.31
C LEU A 12 0.08 20.70 -17.02
N ASN A 13 0.32 19.63 -16.25
CA ASN A 13 0.93 19.63 -14.92
C ASN A 13 0.37 20.70 -13.96
N LYS A 14 -0.96 20.89 -13.98
CA LYS A 14 -1.66 21.84 -13.11
C LYS A 14 -2.21 21.13 -11.89
N ASP A 15 -1.40 21.04 -10.83
CA ASP A 15 -1.75 20.49 -9.52
C ASP A 15 -2.56 19.16 -9.60
N PRO A 16 -2.09 18.15 -10.36
CA PRO A 16 -2.86 16.94 -10.62
C PRO A 16 -3.22 16.18 -9.34
N GLN A 17 -2.35 16.21 -8.32
CA GLN A 17 -2.63 15.64 -6.99
C GLN A 17 -3.86 16.29 -6.32
N GLN A 18 -3.99 17.61 -6.40
CA GLN A 18 -5.13 18.33 -5.82
C GLN A 18 -6.42 18.01 -6.58
N PHE A 19 -6.36 17.89 -7.92
CA PHE A 19 -7.50 17.41 -8.71
C PHE A 19 -7.91 15.98 -8.33
N LEU A 20 -6.94 15.06 -8.20
CA LEU A 20 -7.20 13.66 -7.84
C LEU A 20 -7.82 13.50 -6.45
N ASN A 21 -7.39 14.31 -5.48
CA ASN A 21 -7.94 14.29 -4.12
C ASN A 21 -9.32 14.98 -4.02
N ASN A 22 -9.52 16.12 -4.69
CA ASN A 22 -10.75 16.90 -4.56
C ASN A 22 -11.90 16.43 -5.46
N ASN A 23 -11.61 15.84 -6.63
CA ASN A 23 -12.62 15.50 -7.62
C ASN A 23 -13.11 14.05 -7.47
N LYS A 24 -14.37 13.88 -7.06
CA LYS A 24 -14.98 12.56 -6.83
C LYS A 24 -15.65 11.94 -8.07
N PHE A 25 -15.62 12.61 -9.22
CA PHE A 25 -16.43 12.25 -10.40
C PHE A 25 -15.63 11.72 -11.60
N TYR A 26 -14.31 11.57 -11.50
CA TYR A 26 -13.51 10.81 -12.47
C TYR A 26 -13.62 9.29 -12.22
N ASP A 27 -13.34 8.50 -13.24
CA ASP A 27 -13.16 7.05 -13.17
C ASP A 27 -11.71 6.73 -12.78
N SER A 28 -11.53 6.04 -11.64
CA SER A 28 -10.22 5.69 -11.10
C SER A 28 -9.46 4.72 -12.01
N MET A 29 -10.13 3.80 -12.70
CA MET A 29 -9.48 2.85 -13.61
C MET A 29 -8.94 3.57 -14.85
N VAL A 30 -9.80 4.36 -15.51
CA VAL A 30 -9.44 5.05 -16.76
C VAL A 30 -8.38 6.14 -16.53
N LEU A 31 -8.39 6.78 -15.36
CA LEU A 31 -7.41 7.82 -15.02
C LEU A 31 -6.11 7.22 -14.47
N GLY A 32 -6.17 6.20 -13.60
CA GLY A 32 -4.99 5.50 -13.10
C GLY A 32 -4.17 4.86 -14.22
N GLN A 33 -4.82 4.22 -15.18
CA GLN A 33 -4.14 3.63 -16.35
C GLN A 33 -3.46 4.68 -17.23
N PHE A 34 -3.99 5.91 -17.29
CA PHE A 34 -3.35 7.03 -17.97
C PHE A 34 -2.17 7.57 -17.17
N CYS A 35 -2.32 7.71 -15.85
CA CYS A 35 -1.25 8.14 -14.96
C CYS A 35 -0.05 7.17 -14.97
N LYS A 36 -0.26 5.85 -15.14
CA LYS A 36 0.83 4.84 -15.09
C LYS A 36 2.00 5.16 -16.03
N GLY A 37 1.74 5.77 -17.19
CA GLY A 37 2.76 6.19 -18.15
C GLY A 37 3.27 7.64 -18.01
N VAL A 38 2.75 8.40 -17.04
CA VAL A 38 3.12 9.81 -16.79
C VAL A 38 3.83 9.96 -15.43
N ASP A 39 3.19 9.45 -14.37
CA ASP A 39 3.69 9.44 -13.00
C ASP A 39 3.01 8.28 -12.23
N PRO A 40 3.77 7.24 -11.83
CA PRO A 40 3.26 6.12 -11.03
C PRO A 40 2.61 6.53 -9.72
N TYR A 41 3.06 7.63 -9.08
CA TYR A 41 2.47 8.13 -7.85
C TYR A 41 1.08 8.75 -8.09
N LEU A 42 0.87 9.43 -9.22
CA LEU A 42 -0.47 9.88 -9.62
C LEU A 42 -1.41 8.72 -9.95
N ALA A 43 -0.87 7.59 -10.44
CA ALA A 43 -1.65 6.39 -10.68
C ALA A 43 -2.08 5.74 -9.35
N TYR A 44 -1.14 5.60 -8.42
CA TYR A 44 -1.41 5.15 -7.04
C TYR A 44 -2.49 6.01 -6.36
N LEU A 45 -2.42 7.34 -6.44
CA LEU A 45 -3.46 8.22 -5.88
C LEU A 45 -4.84 8.03 -6.53
N ALA A 46 -4.90 7.83 -7.85
CA ALA A 46 -6.15 7.59 -8.56
C ALA A 46 -6.80 6.25 -8.17
N TYR A 47 -5.99 5.17 -8.06
CA TYR A 47 -6.47 3.85 -7.66
C TYR A 47 -6.82 3.78 -6.17
N ARG A 48 -6.07 4.46 -5.28
CA ARG A 48 -6.35 4.56 -3.84
C ARG A 48 -7.77 5.04 -3.56
N ARG A 49 -8.30 5.91 -4.44
CA ARG A 49 -9.70 6.40 -4.38
C ARG A 49 -10.72 5.40 -4.95
N GLY A 50 -10.31 4.50 -5.84
CA GLY A 50 -11.16 3.43 -6.37
C GLY A 50 -11.50 2.36 -5.33
N GLY A 51 -10.65 2.18 -4.32
CA GLY A 51 -10.84 1.19 -3.25
C GLY A 51 -10.82 -0.23 -3.81
N SER A 52 -11.67 -1.11 -3.26
CA SER A 52 -11.69 -2.56 -3.58
C SER A 52 -11.79 -2.93 -5.06
N ALA A 53 -12.34 -2.05 -5.91
CA ALA A 53 -12.39 -2.28 -7.36
C ALA A 53 -11.07 -1.97 -8.10
N CYS A 54 -10.09 -1.34 -7.45
CA CYS A 54 -8.80 -0.94 -8.02
C CYS A 54 -7.60 -1.37 -7.16
N ASP A 55 -7.83 -2.06 -6.04
CA ASP A 55 -6.79 -2.49 -5.10
C ASP A 55 -5.71 -3.37 -5.77
N ASP A 56 -6.12 -4.28 -6.69
CA ASP A 56 -5.19 -5.16 -7.41
C ASP A 56 -4.27 -4.39 -8.37
N ASP A 57 -4.79 -3.37 -9.07
CA ASP A 57 -3.98 -2.52 -9.96
C ASP A 57 -3.12 -1.52 -9.17
N LEU A 58 -3.57 -1.09 -7.99
CA LEU A 58 -2.78 -0.29 -7.05
C LEU A 58 -1.56 -1.07 -6.57
N ILE A 59 -1.74 -2.32 -6.12
CA ILE A 59 -0.65 -3.20 -5.69
C ILE A 59 0.36 -3.37 -6.83
N ARG A 60 -0.11 -3.71 -8.03
CA ARG A 60 0.76 -3.90 -9.21
C ARG A 60 1.60 -2.65 -9.50
N VAL A 61 0.98 -1.48 -9.61
CA VAL A 61 1.72 -0.23 -9.87
C VAL A 61 2.68 0.09 -8.74
N ALA A 62 2.30 -0.13 -7.48
CA ALA A 62 3.18 0.16 -6.36
C ALA A 62 4.39 -0.79 -6.31
N THR A 63 4.20 -2.08 -6.54
CA THR A 63 5.28 -3.08 -6.59
C THR A 63 6.20 -2.85 -7.79
N GLU A 64 5.66 -2.70 -9.00
CA GLU A 64 6.43 -2.42 -10.23
C GLU A 64 7.31 -1.15 -10.14
N ASN A 65 6.88 -0.15 -9.36
CA ASN A 65 7.55 1.15 -9.25
C ASN A 65 8.24 1.36 -7.88
N GLY A 66 8.33 0.33 -7.04
CA GLY A 66 9.00 0.39 -5.74
C GLY A 66 8.35 1.31 -4.70
N LEU A 67 7.06 1.66 -4.85
CA LEU A 67 6.29 2.52 -3.94
C LEU A 67 5.87 1.80 -2.64
N PHE A 68 6.73 0.92 -2.13
CA PHE A 68 6.48 0.08 -0.95
C PHE A 68 6.12 0.88 0.30
N LYS A 69 6.66 2.10 0.44
CA LYS A 69 6.36 2.99 1.57
C LYS A 69 4.90 3.45 1.60
N ASP A 70 4.34 3.79 0.44
CA ASP A 70 2.95 4.24 0.36
C ASP A 70 1.98 3.06 0.30
N LEU A 71 2.37 1.94 -0.34
CA LEU A 71 1.64 0.67 -0.26
C LEU A 71 1.52 0.17 1.19
N ALA A 72 2.61 0.22 1.97
CA ALA A 72 2.61 -0.15 3.38
C ALA A 72 1.57 0.64 4.18
N ARG A 73 1.54 1.97 4.01
CA ARG A 73 0.52 2.84 4.64
C ARG A 73 -0.89 2.46 4.19
N TYR A 74 -1.09 2.20 2.90
CA TYR A 74 -2.40 1.83 2.36
C TYR A 74 -2.94 0.54 2.98
N LEU A 75 -2.12 -0.51 3.06
CA LEU A 75 -2.51 -1.80 3.62
C LEU A 75 -2.85 -1.69 5.12
N VAL A 76 -2.06 -0.90 5.87
CA VAL A 76 -2.30 -0.61 7.29
C VAL A 76 -3.58 0.22 7.50
N GLU A 77 -3.83 1.25 6.67
CA GLU A 77 -5.07 2.05 6.69
C GLU A 77 -6.32 1.23 6.31
N ARG A 78 -6.21 0.31 5.34
CA ARG A 78 -7.33 -0.49 4.83
C ARG A 78 -7.78 -1.60 5.79
N GLN A 79 -6.86 -2.13 6.62
CA GLN A 79 -7.11 -3.21 7.58
C GLN A 79 -7.74 -4.48 6.97
N ASP A 80 -7.48 -4.73 5.68
CA ASP A 80 -8.14 -5.78 4.91
C ASP A 80 -7.25 -7.02 4.82
N LEU A 81 -7.64 -8.09 5.53
CA LEU A 81 -6.86 -9.34 5.60
C LEU A 81 -6.80 -10.09 4.26
N GLU A 82 -7.80 -9.96 3.38
CA GLU A 82 -7.73 -10.55 2.04
C GLU A 82 -6.72 -9.79 1.18
N LEU A 83 -6.70 -8.47 1.30
CA LEU A 83 -5.73 -7.62 0.61
C LEU A 83 -4.30 -7.89 1.08
N TRP A 84 -4.08 -8.03 2.40
CA TRP A 84 -2.79 -8.48 2.94
C TRP A 84 -2.41 -9.87 2.41
N GLY A 85 -3.36 -10.82 2.36
CA GLY A 85 -3.15 -12.14 1.78
C GLY A 85 -2.62 -12.07 0.35
N LYS A 86 -3.20 -11.22 -0.51
CA LYS A 86 -2.75 -11.05 -1.91
C LYS A 86 -1.31 -10.52 -2.05
N VAL A 87 -0.83 -9.70 -1.11
CA VAL A 87 0.51 -9.08 -1.18
C VAL A 87 1.57 -9.89 -0.44
N LEU A 88 1.15 -10.71 0.54
CA LEU A 88 2.04 -11.56 1.33
C LEU A 88 2.10 -13.01 0.84
N MET A 89 1.11 -13.48 0.07
CA MET A 89 1.17 -14.77 -0.59
C MET A 89 2.35 -14.79 -1.56
N LYS A 90 3.24 -15.76 -1.33
CA LYS A 90 4.32 -16.11 -2.25
C LYS A 90 3.71 -16.79 -3.47
N GLN A 91 3.85 -16.24 -4.68
CA GLN A 91 3.65 -17.07 -5.87
C GLN A 91 4.82 -18.05 -5.93
N GLU A 92 4.52 -19.35 -6.00
CA GLU A 92 5.49 -20.42 -5.77
C GLU A 92 6.61 -20.48 -6.83
N ASP A 93 6.44 -19.76 -7.95
CA ASP A 93 7.31 -19.81 -9.15
C ASP A 93 8.11 -18.52 -9.45
N ALA A 94 8.09 -17.48 -8.59
CA ALA A 94 8.68 -16.17 -8.89
C ALA A 94 9.75 -15.68 -7.89
N GLU A 95 11.04 -15.80 -8.24
CA GLU A 95 12.16 -15.34 -7.41
C GLU A 95 12.19 -13.81 -7.20
N GLU A 96 11.71 -13.02 -8.17
CA GLU A 96 11.70 -11.55 -8.09
C GLU A 96 10.67 -10.98 -7.09
N GLU A 97 9.60 -11.74 -6.80
CA GLU A 97 8.56 -11.31 -5.86
C GLU A 97 9.08 -11.30 -4.42
N ASP A 98 10.03 -12.18 -4.06
CA ASP A 98 10.50 -12.34 -2.69
C ASP A 98 11.24 -11.09 -2.17
N HIS A 99 12.02 -10.42 -3.03
CA HIS A 99 12.66 -9.14 -2.70
C HIS A 99 11.63 -8.01 -2.53
N SER A 100 10.63 -7.94 -3.40
CA SER A 100 9.57 -6.92 -3.33
C SER A 100 8.69 -7.09 -2.09
N ARG A 101 8.31 -8.34 -1.78
CA ARG A 101 7.61 -8.74 -0.56
C ARG A 101 8.42 -8.34 0.68
N ARG A 102 9.71 -8.66 0.73
CA ARG A 102 10.58 -8.29 1.86
C ARG A 102 10.73 -6.78 2.02
N ALA A 103 10.96 -6.06 0.93
CA ALA A 103 11.06 -4.59 0.93
C ALA A 103 9.77 -3.95 1.47
N LEU A 104 8.60 -4.48 1.11
CA LEU A 104 7.32 -4.04 1.67
C LEU A 104 7.24 -4.29 3.18
N ILE A 105 7.55 -5.50 3.66
CA ILE A 105 7.52 -5.82 5.10
C ILE A 105 8.43 -4.89 5.88
N ASP A 106 9.63 -4.62 5.37
CA ASP A 106 10.57 -3.68 5.99
C ASP A 106 9.99 -2.26 6.03
N GLN A 107 9.33 -1.78 4.97
CA GLN A 107 8.64 -0.47 4.99
C GLN A 107 7.42 -0.44 5.92
N VAL A 108 6.68 -1.53 6.05
CA VAL A 108 5.57 -1.65 7.02
C VAL A 108 6.10 -1.51 8.44
N VAL A 109 7.14 -2.26 8.81
CA VAL A 109 7.71 -2.26 10.17
C VAL A 109 8.45 -0.95 10.47
N GLN A 110 9.19 -0.38 9.52
CA GLN A 110 10.00 0.82 9.73
C GLN A 110 9.25 2.15 9.55
N THR A 111 8.17 2.19 8.76
CA THR A 111 7.38 3.41 8.49
C THR A 111 5.93 3.29 8.96
N ALA A 112 5.17 2.32 8.43
CA ALA A 112 3.72 2.34 8.58
C ALA A 112 3.26 2.03 10.02
N LEU A 113 3.90 1.07 10.70
CA LEU A 113 3.64 0.76 12.11
C LEU A 113 4.00 1.91 13.08
N PRO A 114 5.16 2.59 12.98
CA PRO A 114 5.45 3.74 13.85
C PRO A 114 4.67 5.01 13.50
N GLU A 115 4.17 5.18 12.26
CA GLU A 115 3.21 6.25 11.92
C GLU A 115 1.76 5.92 12.36
N SER A 116 1.42 4.63 12.46
CA SER A 116 0.12 4.14 12.93
C SER A 116 -0.10 4.47 14.41
N THR A 117 -1.14 5.27 14.69
CA THR A 117 -1.57 5.61 16.06
C THR A 117 -2.72 4.75 16.57
N LYS A 118 -3.33 3.89 15.72
CA LYS A 118 -4.48 3.06 16.12
C LYS A 118 -4.02 1.64 16.49
N PRO A 119 -4.47 1.07 17.62
CA PRO A 119 -4.09 -0.30 17.99
C PRO A 119 -4.67 -1.36 17.05
N SER A 120 -5.79 -1.08 16.37
CA SER A 120 -6.38 -2.00 15.38
C SER A 120 -5.55 -2.12 14.10
N GLU A 121 -4.86 -1.05 13.69
CA GLU A 121 -3.97 -1.03 12.51
C GLU A 121 -2.77 -1.96 12.75
N VAL A 122 -2.12 -1.80 13.90
CA VAL A 122 -1.01 -2.68 14.34
C VAL A 122 -1.49 -4.13 14.50
N SER A 123 -2.60 -4.37 15.21
CA SER A 123 -3.12 -5.73 15.47
C SER A 123 -3.48 -6.48 14.19
N THR A 124 -4.12 -5.81 13.23
CA THR A 124 -4.47 -6.42 11.93
C THR A 124 -3.23 -6.77 11.11
N THR A 125 -2.23 -5.88 11.12
CA THR A 125 -0.95 -6.10 10.43
C THR A 125 -0.18 -7.29 11.00
N VAL A 126 -0.13 -7.42 12.34
CA VAL A 126 0.49 -8.59 12.99
C VAL A 126 -0.27 -9.87 12.65
N HIS A 127 -1.60 -9.85 12.69
CA HIS A 127 -2.43 -11.01 12.33
C HIS A 127 -2.22 -11.44 10.86
N ALA A 128 -2.12 -10.48 9.93
CA ALA A 128 -1.78 -10.74 8.54
C ALA A 128 -0.40 -11.41 8.38
N PHE A 129 0.63 -10.90 9.08
CA PHE A 129 1.97 -11.50 9.05
C PHE A 129 2.02 -12.92 9.68
N MET A 130 1.24 -13.16 10.74
CA MET A 130 1.09 -14.51 11.31
C MET A 130 0.44 -15.48 10.32
N ASN A 131 -0.61 -15.05 9.61
CA ASN A 131 -1.31 -15.87 8.61
C ASN A 131 -0.46 -16.16 7.36
N ALA A 132 0.53 -15.32 7.06
CA ALA A 132 1.50 -15.53 5.98
C ALA A 132 2.74 -16.36 6.41
N GLU A 133 2.73 -16.94 7.62
CA GLU A 133 3.86 -17.65 8.24
C GLU A 133 5.16 -16.83 8.41
N LEU A 134 5.06 -15.50 8.29
CA LEU A 134 6.18 -14.55 8.38
C LEU A 134 6.65 -14.27 9.82
N SER A 135 6.11 -15.00 10.79
CA SER A 135 6.48 -14.96 12.21
C SER A 135 7.99 -15.09 12.45
N ASN A 136 8.70 -15.84 11.60
CA ASN A 136 10.15 -15.97 11.66
C ASN A 136 10.90 -14.69 11.20
N GLU A 137 10.38 -13.99 10.20
CA GLU A 137 10.98 -12.75 9.69
C GLU A 137 10.79 -11.56 10.65
N LEU A 138 9.71 -11.59 11.43
CA LEU A 138 9.43 -10.67 12.53
C LEU A 138 10.30 -10.89 13.77
N ALA A 139 10.73 -12.13 14.03
CA ALA A 139 11.52 -12.48 15.21
C ALA A 139 12.99 -11.99 15.10
N ASP A 140 13.54 -11.97 13.89
CA ASP A 140 14.94 -11.57 13.66
C ASP A 140 15.12 -10.03 13.55
N GLN A 141 14.09 -9.32 13.06
CA GLN A 141 14.04 -7.87 13.23
C GLN A 141 13.78 -7.52 14.69
N LYS A 142 14.84 -7.17 15.42
CA LYS A 142 14.73 -6.51 16.73
C LYS A 142 13.98 -5.19 16.59
N VAL A 143 12.65 -5.26 16.74
CA VAL A 143 11.72 -4.14 16.85
C VAL A 143 12.10 -3.32 18.09
N ASN A 144 13.06 -2.40 17.93
CA ASN A 144 13.42 -1.40 18.93
C ASN A 144 12.41 -0.24 18.94
N CYS A 145 11.14 -0.56 18.69
CA CYS A 145 10.04 0.34 18.94
C CYS A 145 9.82 0.39 20.45
N VAL A 146 10.32 1.45 21.09
CA VAL A 146 10.21 1.73 22.52
C VAL A 146 8.75 1.67 23.04
N GLY A 147 7.75 1.77 22.15
CA GLY A 147 6.32 1.56 22.47
C GLY A 147 5.79 0.11 22.42
N VAL A 148 6.43 -0.83 21.70
CA VAL A 148 5.88 -2.18 21.49
C VAL A 148 6.08 -3.10 22.70
N ASN A 149 7.08 -2.83 23.54
CA ASN A 149 7.24 -3.47 24.86
C ASN A 149 6.05 -3.26 25.82
N ARG A 150 5.07 -2.42 25.45
CA ARG A 150 3.80 -2.25 26.18
C ARG A 150 2.64 -3.10 25.63
N CYS A 151 2.74 -3.58 24.39
CA CYS A 151 1.71 -4.45 23.76
C CYS A 151 2.07 -5.93 23.85
N PHE A 152 3.36 -6.30 23.78
CA PHE A 152 3.82 -7.68 23.96
C PHE A 152 3.82 -8.17 25.42
N ALA A 153 3.48 -7.33 26.39
CA ALA A 153 3.43 -7.66 27.81
C ALA A 153 2.06 -8.17 28.30
N PHE A 154 1.15 -8.55 27.39
CA PHE A 154 -0.22 -8.96 27.70
C PHE A 154 -0.71 -10.24 26.97
N PHE A 155 0.23 -11.04 26.45
CA PHE A 155 0.01 -12.43 26.03
C PHE A 155 1.08 -13.33 26.64
#